data_AF-A0A557S501-F1
#
_entry.id   AF-A0A557S501-F1
#
_cell.length_a   1.000
_cell.length_b   1.000
_cell.length_c   1.000
_cell.angle_alpha   90.00
_cell.angle_beta   90.00
_cell.angle_gamma   90.00
#
_symmetry.space_group_name_H-M   'P 1'
#
loop_
_entity.id
_entity.type
_entity.pdbx_description
1 polymer ?
#
loop_
_entity_poly.entity_id
_entity_poly.type
_entity_poly.pdbx_seq_one_letter_code
_entity_poly.pdbx_strand_id
1 'polypeptide(L)'
;MLWNLMMHTLMGWLGAYFFILTPERIGIAILAVCMTQAVDQVRLRKMKWAEIESLPEKERKSATAELEKTINRDLALTFAQNVVIYSSVVLFAAHAVRLNGWL
;
A
#
# COMPACT_ATOMS: atom_id res chain seq x y z
N MET A 1 4.35 -7.93 3.62
CA MET A 1 3.15 -8.53 3.00
C MET A 1 2.00 -8.70 3.98
N LEU A 2 2.17 -9.41 5.10
CA LEU A 2 1.08 -9.65 6.06
C LEU A 2 0.47 -8.36 6.63
N TRP A 3 1.29 -7.36 6.98
CA TRP A 3 0.81 -6.05 7.44
C TRP A 3 -0.01 -5.31 6.37
N ASN A 4 0.45 -5.29 5.10
CA ASN A 4 -0.33 -4.68 4.03
C ASN A 4 -1.64 -5.43 3.84
N LEU A 5 -1.62 -6.76 3.78
CA LEU A 5 -2.85 -7.56 3.67
C LEU A 5 -3.81 -7.26 4.83
N MET A 6 -3.31 -7.26 6.06
CA MET A 6 -4.09 -7.00 7.27
C MET A 6 -4.70 -5.59 7.25
N MET A 7 -3.91 -4.57 6.91
CA MET A 7 -4.39 -3.19 6.79
C MET A 7 -5.41 -3.04 5.64
N HIS A 8 -5.23 -3.75 4.52
CA HIS A 8 -6.16 -3.74 3.39
C HIS A 8 -7.47 -4.48 3.71
N THR A 9 -7.41 -5.60 4.43
CA THR A 9 -8.60 -6.31 4.92
C THR A 9 -9.34 -5.48 5.97
N LEU A 10 -8.62 -4.83 6.88
CA LEU A 10 -9.20 -3.95 7.90
C LEU A 10 -9.87 -2.74 7.27
N MET A 11 -9.25 -2.14 6.25
CA MET A 11 -9.83 -1.06 5.46
C MET A 11 -10.95 -1.53 4.52
N GLY A 12 -10.95 -2.77 4.04
CA GLY A 12 -12.07 -3.37 3.31
C GLY A 12 -13.28 -3.62 4.21
N TRP A 13 -13.04 -4.07 5.44
CA TRP A 13 -14.05 -4.24 6.49
C TRP A 13 -14.62 -2.89 6.93
N LEU A 14 -13.76 -1.94 7.32
CA LEU A 14 -14.18 -0.57 7.64
C LEU A 14 -14.82 0.10 6.43
N GLY A 15 -14.33 -0.23 5.25
CA GLY A 15 -14.87 0.14 3.96
C GLY A 15 -16.35 -0.18 3.85
N ALA A 16 -16.81 -1.35 4.25
CA ALA A 16 -18.26 -1.65 4.25
C ALA A 16 -19.09 -0.63 5.05
N TYR A 17 -18.53 0.00 6.09
CA TYR A 17 -19.18 1.07 6.86
C TYR A 17 -19.01 2.48 6.24
N PHE A 18 -17.95 2.72 5.46
CA PHE A 18 -17.71 3.99 4.76
C PHE A 18 -18.32 4.04 3.35
N PHE A 19 -18.40 2.92 2.63
CA PHE A 19 -18.77 2.80 1.21
C PHE A 19 -20.29 2.73 0.97
N ILE A 20 -21.10 2.80 2.03
CA ILE A 20 -22.54 2.97 1.92
C ILE A 20 -22.81 4.43 1.48
N LEU A 21 -22.93 4.61 0.17
CA LEU A 21 -23.81 5.56 -0.54
C LEU A 21 -23.41 7.02 -0.83
N THR A 22 -22.20 7.53 -0.53
CA THR A 22 -21.85 8.93 -0.89
C THR A 22 -20.46 9.15 -1.50
N PRO A 23 -20.30 9.93 -2.59
CA PRO A 23 -19.01 10.25 -3.24
C PRO A 23 -17.93 10.79 -2.30
N GLU A 24 -18.30 11.58 -1.30
CA GLU A 24 -17.37 12.13 -0.30
C GLU A 24 -16.66 11.02 0.49
N ARG A 25 -17.38 9.95 0.84
CA ARG A 25 -16.81 8.83 1.61
C ARG A 25 -15.88 7.96 0.76
N ILE A 26 -16.10 7.90 -0.56
CA ILE A 26 -15.15 7.30 -1.50
C ILE A 26 -13.84 8.11 -1.51
N GLY A 27 -13.93 9.43 -1.55
CA GLY A 27 -12.75 10.32 -1.45
C GLY A 27 -11.95 10.14 -0.16
N ILE A 28 -12.64 10.01 0.98
CA ILE A 28 -12.00 9.76 2.29
C ILE A 28 -11.30 8.40 2.31
N ALA A 29 -11.92 7.35 1.75
CA ALA A 29 -11.31 6.04 1.68
C ALA A 29 -10.06 6.04 0.79
N ILE A 30 -10.10 6.73 -0.36
CA ILE A 30 -8.92 6.91 -1.23
C ILE A 30 -7.82 7.66 -0.47
N LEU A 31 -8.15 8.73 0.26
CA LEU A 31 -7.20 9.47 1.10
C LEU A 31 -6.55 8.60 2.17
N ALA A 32 -7.34 7.79 2.90
CA ALA A 32 -6.84 6.88 3.91
C ALA A 32 -5.86 5.86 3.30
N VAL A 33 -6.19 5.31 2.14
CA VAL A 33 -5.30 4.42 1.38
C VAL A 33 -4.02 5.15 1.01
N CYS A 34 -4.11 6.34 0.42
CA CYS A 34 -2.93 7.14 0.05
C CYS A 34 -2.02 7.43 1.26
N MET A 35 -2.58 7.71 2.44
CA MET A 35 -1.77 7.88 3.66
C MET A 35 -1.08 6.59 4.09
N THR A 36 -1.77 5.45 4.07
CA THR A 36 -1.13 4.15 4.38
C THR A 36 -0.06 3.79 3.37
N GLN A 37 -0.26 4.14 2.09
CA GLN A 37 0.74 3.99 1.04
C GLN A 37 1.96 4.88 1.31
N ALA A 38 1.78 6.14 1.67
CA ALA A 38 2.90 7.04 2.00
C ALA A 38 3.76 6.47 3.14
N VAL A 39 3.14 5.90 4.17
CA VAL A 39 3.85 5.22 5.27
C VAL A 39 4.62 3.99 4.77
N ASP A 40 4.03 3.16 3.91
CA ASP A 40 4.70 1.98 3.34
C ASP A 40 5.89 2.37 2.45
N GLN A 41 5.77 3.46 1.71
CA GLN A 41 6.83 4.01 0.86
C GLN A 41 8.03 4.50 1.69
N VAL A 42 7.78 5.18 2.80
CA VAL A 42 8.84 5.57 3.76
C VAL A 42 9.49 4.34 4.38
N ARG A 43 8.70 3.33 4.77
CA ARG A 43 9.20 2.07 5.32
C ARG A 43 10.10 1.33 4.33
N LEU A 44 9.70 1.22 3.07
CA LEU A 44 10.48 0.59 2.01
C LEU A 44 11.81 1.31 1.78
N ARG A 45 11.80 2.65 1.72
CA ARG A 45 13.05 3.43 1.65
C ARG A 45 13.97 3.13 2.81
N LYS A 46 13.46 3.15 4.05
CA LYS A 46 14.27 2.85 5.25
C LYS A 46 14.85 1.44 5.23
N MET A 47 14.05 0.44 4.85
CA MET A 47 14.52 -0.94 4.74
C MET A 47 15.65 -1.07 3.71
N LYS A 48 15.49 -0.48 2.53
CA LYS A 48 16.49 -0.54 1.46
C LYS A 48 17.79 0.17 1.84
N TRP A 49 17.69 1.31 2.55
CA TRP A 49 18.87 1.99 3.08
C TRP A 49 19.57 1.17 4.18
N ALA A 50 18.81 0.53 5.07
CA ALA A 50 19.38 -0.36 6.09
C ALA A 50 20.10 -1.58 5.49
N GLU A 51 19.58 -2.14 4.37
CA GLU A 51 20.26 -3.20 3.61
C GLU A 51 21.64 -2.72 3.13
N ILE A 52 21.75 -1.48 2.62
CA ILE A 52 23.03 -0.91 2.17
C ILE A 52 23.98 -0.65 3.33
N GLU A 53 23.48 -0.10 4.43
CA GLU A 53 24.31 0.15 5.62
C GLU A 53 24.89 -1.15 6.19
N SER A 54 24.22 -2.28 6.01
CA SER A 54 24.73 -3.59 6.42
C SER A 54 25.87 -4.13 5.53
N LEU A 55 26.10 -3.54 4.35
CA LEU A 55 27.15 -3.99 3.43
C LEU A 55 28.55 -3.52 3.84
N PRO A 56 29.61 -4.24 3.43
CA PRO A 56 30.99 -3.81 3.58
C PRO A 56 31.24 -2.43 2.95
N GLU A 57 32.11 -1.63 3.57
CA GLU A 57 32.35 -0.23 3.18
C GLU A 57 32.79 -0.06 1.71
N LYS A 58 33.50 -1.05 1.17
CA LYS A 58 33.93 -1.11 -0.24
C LYS A 58 32.75 -1.23 -1.23
N GLU A 59 31.64 -1.83 -0.81
CA GLU A 59 30.48 -2.11 -1.65
C GLU A 59 29.37 -1.06 -1.50
N ARG A 60 29.33 -0.34 -0.36
CA ARG A 60 28.32 0.67 -0.05
C ARG A 60 28.16 1.72 -1.14
N LYS A 61 29.27 2.26 -1.67
CA LYS A 61 29.22 3.33 -2.68
C LYS A 61 28.55 2.87 -3.98
N SER A 62 28.80 1.63 -4.40
CA SER A 62 28.16 1.03 -5.58
C SER A 62 26.69 0.73 -5.32
N ALA A 63 26.36 0.16 -4.16
CA ALA A 63 25.00 -0.17 -3.78
C ALA A 63 24.11 1.08 -3.60
N THR A 64 24.66 2.16 -3.04
CA THR A 64 23.96 3.46 -2.94
C THR A 64 23.60 4.01 -4.31
N ALA A 65 24.56 4.04 -5.25
CA ALA A 65 24.32 4.57 -6.59
C ALA A 65 23.27 3.74 -7.36
N GLU A 66 23.24 2.43 -7.15
CA GLU A 66 22.22 1.56 -7.74
C GLU A 66 20.84 1.77 -7.11
N LEU A 67 20.77 1.92 -5.79
CA LEU A 67 19.53 2.21 -5.09
C LEU A 67 18.95 3.56 -5.53
N GLU A 68 19.75 4.62 -5.63
CA GLU A 68 19.27 5.93 -6.06
C GLU A 68 18.67 5.91 -7.47
N LYS A 69 19.20 5.08 -8.37
CA LYS A 69 18.66 4.90 -9.72
C LYS A 69 17.34 4.13 -9.74
N THR A 70 17.16 3.16 -8.85
CA THR A 70 16.06 2.19 -8.90
C THR A 70 14.92 2.52 -7.94
N ILE A 71 15.20 3.21 -6.83
CA ILE A 71 14.27 3.38 -5.71
C ILE A 71 12.95 4.02 -6.15
N ASN A 72 12.96 5.05 -6.99
CA ASN A 72 11.72 5.71 -7.42
C ASN A 72 10.85 4.80 -8.29
N ARG A 73 11.47 3.96 -9.12
CA ARG A 73 10.75 2.98 -9.94
C ARG A 73 10.12 1.90 -9.06
N ASP A 74 10.88 1.36 -8.11
CA ASP A 74 10.43 0.30 -7.22
C ASP A 74 9.29 0.77 -6.30
N LEU A 75 9.40 2.01 -5.82
CA LEU A 75 8.37 2.72 -5.06
C LEU A 75 7.08 2.90 -5.88
N ALA A 76 7.18 3.36 -7.13
CA ALA A 76 6.05 3.53 -8.02
C ALA A 76 5.36 2.20 -8.36
N LEU A 77 6.13 1.14 -8.65
CA LEU A 77 5.60 -0.20 -8.90
C LEU A 77 4.87 -0.75 -7.67
N THR A 78 5.46 -0.60 -6.48
CA THR A 78 4.85 -1.07 -5.23
C THR A 78 3.56 -0.30 -4.92
N PHE A 79 3.55 1.02 -5.17
CA PHE A 79 2.34 1.83 -5.04
C PHE A 79 1.23 1.35 -5.97
N ALA A 80 1.53 1.17 -7.27
CA ALA A 80 0.55 0.69 -8.24
C ALA A 80 0.00 -0.69 -7.85
N GLN A 81 0.88 -1.62 -7.45
CA GLN A 81 0.49 -2.95 -6.99
C GLN A 81 -0.46 -2.89 -5.79
N ASN A 82 -0.12 -2.08 -4.78
CA ASN A 82 -0.96 -1.94 -3.60
C ASN A 82 -2.33 -1.30 -3.92
N VAL A 83 -2.38 -0.28 -4.79
CA VAL A 83 -3.65 0.33 -5.24
C VAL A 83 -4.53 -0.70 -5.93
N VAL A 84 -3.97 -1.54 -6.80
CA VAL A 84 -4.70 -2.61 -7.49
C VAL A 84 -5.23 -3.64 -6.49
N ILE A 85 -4.40 -4.10 -5.56
CA ILE A 85 -4.81 -5.05 -4.50
C ILE A 85 -5.93 -4.46 -3.67
N TYR A 86 -5.79 -3.21 -3.22
CA TYR A 86 -6.79 -2.52 -2.41
C TYR A 86 -8.12 -2.41 -3.12
N SER A 87 -8.10 -1.92 -4.36
CA SER A 87 -9.31 -1.77 -5.19
C SER A 87 -10.01 -3.11 -5.39
N SER A 88 -9.23 -4.18 -5.61
CA SER A 88 -9.75 -5.55 -5.76
C SER A 88 -10.43 -6.04 -4.47
N VAL A 89 -9.81 -5.80 -3.30
CA VAL A 89 -10.39 -6.15 -1.99
C VAL A 89 -11.69 -5.39 -1.74
N VAL A 90 -11.73 -4.09 -2.04
CA VAL A 90 -12.94 -3.27 -1.88
C VAL A 90 -14.07 -3.75 -2.79
N LEU A 91 -13.78 -4.00 -4.08
CA LEU A 91 -14.78 -4.52 -5.02
C LEU A 91 -15.30 -5.90 -4.60
N PHE A 92 -14.40 -6.79 -4.14
CA PHE A 92 -14.77 -8.09 -3.64
C PHE A 92 -15.65 -8.00 -2.37
N ALA A 93 -15.27 -7.15 -1.42
CA ALA A 93 -16.05 -6.92 -0.20
C ALA A 93 -17.43 -6.34 -0.52
N ALA A 94 -17.52 -5.35 -1.41
CA ALA A 94 -18.78 -4.77 -1.85
C ALA A 94 -19.68 -5.82 -2.54
N HIS A 95 -19.10 -6.67 -3.38
CA HIS A 95 -19.83 -7.77 -4.04
C HIS A 95 -20.32 -8.82 -3.04
N ALA A 96 -19.48 -9.21 -2.07
CA ALA A 96 -19.83 -10.16 -1.03
C ALA A 96 -20.95 -9.63 -0.12
N VAL A 97 -20.88 -8.36 0.29
CA VAL A 97 -21.95 -7.69 1.07
C VAL A 97 -23.27 -7.70 0.29
N ARG A 98 -23.22 -7.37 -1.01
CA ARG A 98 -24.41 -7.38 -1.89
C ARG A 98 -25.01 -8.79 -2.03
N LEU A 99 -24.19 -9.83 -2.19
CA LEU A 99 -24.69 -11.21 -2.35
C LEU A 99 -25.27 -11.79 -1.07
N ASN A 100 -24.76 -11.41 0.10
CA ASN A 100 -25.21 -11.95 1.38
C ASN A 100 -26.37 -11.17 2.01
N GLY A 101 -26.85 -10.09 1.37
CA GLY A 101 -27.99 -9.31 1.87
C GLY A 101 -27.70 -8.59 3.19
N TRP A 102 -26.44 -8.25 3.46
CA TRP A 102 -26.06 -7.42 4.62
C TRP A 102 -26.35 -5.93 4.37
N LEU A 103 -27.06 -5.63 3.27
CA LEU A 103 -27.64 -4.37 2.84
C LEU A 103 -29.04 -4.65 2.28
#